data_AF-A0AAD6LGP7-F1
#
_entry.id   AF-A0AAD6LGP7-F1
#
_cell.length_a   1.000
_cell.length_b   1.000
_cell.length_c   1.000
_cell.angle_alpha   90.00
_cell.angle_beta   90.00
_cell.angle_gamma   90.00
#
_symmetry.space_group_name_H-M   'P 1'
#
loop_
_entity.id
_entity.type
_entity.pdbx_description
1 polymer ?
#
loop_
_entity_poly.entity_id
_entity_poly.type
_entity_poly.pdbx_seq_one_letter_code
_entity_poly.pdbx_strand_id
1 'polypeptide(L)'
;MQNDQSSRSKSLKEKTTKAERRALQEAQRAAKVAAKAEGGKTPAGASGAAASVKSAKSVKPPPSQKNDSATVAVSEKKGGERPPEKDRKKEVPQPRMQYDDKSRVEKAKRRAVVKQTEARNRVELFRHLPQYERQTQLTELESKFFELDPMHPAVYKVGLQYLSGEVCGGNARCIAMLQAFQEAIKDYSTPSEKTLARDLTAKIGSYLSFLIECRPLSISMGNAIRFLKNRIAKLPLTLSEVEVKASLHSDIDRFINEKIILADKVIVKHAVTKISDGDVLLTYGSPSAVEMVLLHAHELGKQFRVVVVDSRPKLEGQLLLHRLVGKGINCTYTHVNAISYIMHEVTRVFLGASSVLSNGTVYSRVGTACVAMVAHAFRVPVLVCCEAYKFHERVQLDSLCSNELGDPDVISKVRGREDINLLDGSTDSENLQLLNLIYDATPSDYISMIITDYGMVGCLISS
;
A
#
# COMPACT_ATOMS: atom_id res chain seq x y z
N MET A 1 -67.73 31.96 -19.28
CA MET A 1 -66.91 32.62 -20.33
C MET A 1 -65.49 32.09 -20.24
N GLN A 2 -64.75 32.01 -21.35
CA GLN A 2 -63.42 31.38 -21.35
C GLN A 2 -62.39 32.15 -20.50
N ASN A 3 -61.38 31.41 -20.03
CA ASN A 3 -60.16 31.94 -19.45
C ASN A 3 -59.00 31.36 -20.27
N ASP A 4 -58.28 32.21 -21.02
CA ASP A 4 -57.53 31.78 -22.21
C ASP A 4 -56.06 31.43 -21.92
N GLN A 5 -55.49 30.50 -22.71
CA GLN A 5 -54.15 29.94 -22.48
C GLN A 5 -53.08 30.60 -23.36
N SER A 6 -52.32 31.57 -22.82
CA SER A 6 -51.12 32.09 -23.50
C SER A 6 -49.85 31.32 -23.10
N SER A 7 -49.38 30.42 -23.96
CA SER A 7 -48.18 29.60 -23.72
C SER A 7 -46.87 30.36 -24.02
N ARG A 8 -46.01 30.52 -23.00
CA ARG A 8 -44.75 31.27 -23.12
C ARG A 8 -43.58 30.35 -23.51
N SER A 9 -43.40 30.15 -24.81
CA SER A 9 -42.36 29.29 -25.37
C SER A 9 -40.94 29.77 -25.03
N LYS A 10 -40.07 28.85 -24.62
CA LYS A 10 -38.63 29.11 -24.41
C LYS A 10 -37.86 28.76 -25.68
N SER A 11 -37.18 29.73 -26.28
CA SER A 11 -36.37 29.54 -27.49
C SER A 11 -35.23 28.53 -27.26
N LEU A 12 -35.22 27.44 -28.04
CA LEU A 12 -34.09 26.52 -28.12
C LEU A 12 -32.90 27.23 -28.76
N LYS A 13 -31.71 27.16 -28.13
CA LYS A 13 -30.46 27.62 -28.75
C LYS A 13 -29.94 26.55 -29.70
N GLU A 14 -29.76 26.91 -30.97
CA GLU A 14 -29.24 26.01 -31.99
C GLU A 14 -27.82 25.54 -31.70
N LYS A 15 -27.51 24.31 -32.10
CA LYS A 15 -26.20 23.69 -31.89
C LYS A 15 -25.31 23.92 -33.10
N THR A 16 -24.55 25.02 -33.09
CA THR A 16 -23.48 25.32 -34.06
C THR A 16 -22.69 24.07 -34.46
N THR A 17 -22.52 23.85 -35.75
CA THR A 17 -21.85 22.69 -36.34
C THR A 17 -20.36 22.63 -36.03
N LYS A 18 -19.76 21.45 -36.31
CA LYS A 18 -18.31 21.21 -36.16
C LYS A 18 -17.47 22.04 -37.13
N ALA A 19 -18.04 22.49 -38.25
CA ALA A 19 -17.35 23.32 -39.25
C ALA A 19 -17.23 24.78 -38.78
N GLU A 20 -18.34 25.40 -38.35
CA GLU A 20 -18.38 26.78 -37.86
C GLU A 20 -17.43 27.00 -36.67
N ARG A 21 -17.35 26.01 -35.76
CA ARG A 21 -16.41 26.04 -34.63
C ARG A 21 -14.94 26.00 -35.03
N ARG A 22 -14.60 25.38 -36.18
CA ARG A 22 -13.24 25.44 -36.74
C ARG A 22 -12.98 26.80 -37.38
N ALA A 23 -13.89 27.29 -38.21
CA ALA A 23 -13.78 28.61 -38.84
C ALA A 23 -13.60 29.74 -37.81
N LEU A 24 -14.38 29.75 -36.73
CA LEU A 24 -14.23 30.68 -35.61
C LEU A 24 -12.86 30.56 -34.91
N GLN A 25 -12.36 29.32 -34.72
CA GLN A 25 -11.08 29.08 -34.06
C GLN A 25 -9.87 29.44 -34.94
N GLU A 26 -10.00 29.32 -36.25
CA GLU A 26 -8.99 29.75 -37.23
C GLU A 26 -9.00 31.28 -37.42
N ALA A 27 -10.17 31.91 -37.50
CA ALA A 27 -10.31 33.37 -37.50
C ALA A 27 -9.71 34.01 -36.22
N GLN A 28 -9.96 33.42 -35.04
CA GLN A 28 -9.35 33.88 -33.78
C GLN A 28 -7.82 33.67 -33.73
N ARG A 29 -7.28 32.68 -34.45
CA ARG A 29 -5.82 32.52 -34.61
C ARG A 29 -5.25 33.56 -35.56
N ALA A 30 -5.88 33.80 -36.71
CA ALA A 30 -5.48 34.84 -37.66
C ALA A 30 -5.45 36.23 -36.99
N ALA A 31 -6.50 36.60 -36.25
CA ALA A 31 -6.56 37.85 -35.50
C ALA A 31 -5.43 37.98 -34.45
N LYS A 32 -5.07 36.89 -33.75
CA LYS A 32 -3.95 36.89 -32.79
C LYS A 32 -2.56 36.91 -33.45
N VAL A 33 -2.43 36.53 -34.71
CA VAL A 33 -1.20 36.68 -35.49
C VAL A 33 -1.08 38.13 -36.00
N ALA A 34 -2.16 38.69 -36.55
CA ALA A 34 -2.21 40.11 -36.98
C ALA A 34 -1.89 41.07 -35.81
N ALA A 35 -2.55 40.90 -34.66
CA ALA A 35 -2.30 41.70 -33.46
C ALA A 35 -0.89 41.54 -32.85
N LYS A 36 -0.06 40.62 -33.36
CA LYS A 36 1.37 40.50 -33.01
C LYS A 36 2.32 41.11 -34.04
N ALA A 37 1.84 41.51 -35.22
CA ALA A 37 2.66 42.07 -36.30
C ALA A 37 2.87 43.59 -36.19
N GLU A 38 1.91 44.32 -35.63
CA GLU A 38 1.91 45.80 -35.62
C GLU A 38 2.57 46.43 -34.37
N GLY A 39 2.93 45.60 -33.38
CA GLY A 39 3.39 46.05 -32.07
C GLY A 39 4.87 46.43 -31.97
N GLY A 40 5.37 47.42 -32.73
CA GLY A 40 6.69 47.98 -32.42
C GLY A 40 7.32 49.00 -33.38
N LYS A 41 7.33 50.29 -32.99
CA LYS A 41 8.52 51.17 -33.07
C LYS A 41 8.43 52.44 -32.21
N THR A 42 9.62 52.84 -31.75
CA THR A 42 10.13 54.07 -31.10
C THR A 42 9.72 55.40 -31.77
N PRO A 43 9.81 56.59 -31.11
CA PRO A 43 11.06 57.16 -30.54
C PRO A 43 10.95 58.02 -29.26
N ALA A 44 12.02 58.76 -28.93
CA ALA A 44 12.23 59.54 -27.69
C ALA A 44 12.46 61.04 -27.95
N GLY A 45 12.25 61.90 -26.93
CA GLY A 45 12.53 63.35 -26.98
C GLY A 45 12.33 64.07 -25.64
N ALA A 46 13.30 64.89 -25.23
CA ALA A 46 13.50 65.46 -23.89
C ALA A 46 12.52 66.57 -23.41
N SER A 47 12.41 66.77 -22.08
CA SER A 47 12.69 68.05 -21.35
C SER A 47 12.15 68.09 -19.89
N GLY A 48 12.70 68.95 -19.02
CA GLY A 48 12.25 69.26 -17.64
C GLY A 48 12.67 68.23 -16.56
N ALA A 49 13.57 68.42 -15.59
CA ALA A 49 14.09 69.56 -14.79
C ALA A 49 13.41 69.80 -13.41
N ALA A 50 13.91 69.16 -12.34
CA ALA A 50 13.86 69.60 -10.93
C ALA A 50 14.85 68.81 -10.04
N ALA A 51 15.26 69.37 -8.89
CA ALA A 51 16.17 68.78 -7.90
C ALA A 51 15.46 67.72 -6.97
N SER A 52 16.07 66.96 -6.04
CA SER A 52 17.21 67.27 -5.12
C SER A 52 17.67 66.06 -4.24
N VAL A 53 18.86 66.16 -3.60
CA VAL A 53 19.38 65.35 -2.43
C VAL A 53 19.67 63.84 -2.71
N LYS A 54 20.93 63.34 -2.77
CA LYS A 54 21.87 62.85 -1.70
C LYS A 54 21.28 61.74 -0.78
N SER A 55 21.96 60.69 -0.31
CA SER A 55 23.38 60.24 -0.22
C SER A 55 23.48 58.71 -0.50
N ALA A 56 24.57 58.01 -0.86
CA ALA A 56 26.01 58.00 -0.50
C ALA A 56 26.34 57.48 0.93
N LYS A 57 27.41 56.67 1.22
CA LYS A 57 28.23 55.68 0.45
C LYS A 57 29.22 54.93 1.39
N SER A 58 29.54 53.64 1.16
CA SER A 58 30.74 52.87 1.66
C SER A 58 30.90 52.68 3.21
N VAL A 59 31.73 51.81 3.83
CA VAL A 59 33.14 51.34 3.64
C VAL A 59 33.37 49.90 4.26
N LYS A 60 34.53 49.27 4.02
CA LYS A 60 35.11 47.98 4.53
C LYS A 60 36.66 48.16 4.62
N PRO A 61 37.54 47.19 5.01
CA PRO A 61 37.56 46.07 5.98
C PRO A 61 38.75 46.32 6.99
N PRO A 62 39.84 45.52 7.19
CA PRO A 62 40.13 44.06 7.29
C PRO A 62 40.86 43.72 8.64
N PRO A 63 41.66 42.62 8.81
CA PRO A 63 41.85 41.35 8.08
C PRO A 63 41.28 40.17 8.90
N SER A 64 41.83 38.96 9.16
CA SER A 64 43.00 38.09 8.81
C SER A 64 42.67 36.69 9.41
N GLN A 65 43.22 35.50 9.11
CA GLN A 65 44.13 34.80 8.16
C GLN A 65 43.87 33.28 8.49
N LYS A 66 44.28 32.20 7.80
CA LYS A 66 45.08 31.81 6.61
C LYS A 66 44.69 30.33 6.32
N ASN A 67 44.89 29.66 5.17
CA ASN A 67 44.95 29.97 3.73
C ASN A 67 44.88 28.60 2.98
N ASP A 68 44.51 28.61 1.69
CA ASP A 68 44.90 27.73 0.55
C ASP A 68 44.98 26.18 0.73
N SER A 69 44.55 25.34 -0.22
CA SER A 69 44.35 25.49 -1.67
C SER A 69 43.21 24.53 -2.16
N ALA A 70 42.86 24.30 -3.44
CA ALA A 70 43.48 24.64 -4.73
C ALA A 70 42.44 24.80 -5.87
N THR A 71 42.95 24.95 -7.11
CA THR A 71 42.25 25.07 -8.41
C THR A 71 42.34 23.75 -9.21
N VAL A 72 41.62 23.46 -10.31
CA VAL A 72 41.59 24.05 -11.68
C VAL A 72 40.46 23.33 -12.45
N ALA A 73 39.70 23.83 -13.44
CA ALA A 73 39.28 25.16 -13.93
C ALA A 73 38.16 24.95 -15.00
N VAL A 74 37.87 25.91 -15.89
CA VAL A 74 36.86 25.80 -16.98
C VAL A 74 37.41 26.31 -18.32
N SER A 75 36.87 25.83 -19.46
CA SER A 75 37.13 26.39 -20.80
C SER A 75 35.91 26.25 -21.70
N GLU A 76 35.42 27.36 -22.28
CA GLU A 76 34.31 27.36 -23.25
C GLU A 76 34.81 27.24 -24.69
N LYS A 77 34.05 26.54 -25.55
CA LYS A 77 34.05 26.78 -27.00
C LYS A 77 32.69 26.41 -27.62
N LYS A 78 32.45 26.93 -28.83
CA LYS A 78 31.11 27.30 -29.33
C LYS A 78 30.70 26.53 -30.58
N GLY A 79 29.45 26.09 -30.64
CA GLY A 79 28.71 25.77 -31.88
C GLY A 79 28.50 24.29 -32.20
N GLY A 80 27.30 23.94 -32.65
CA GLY A 80 26.91 22.62 -33.14
C GLY A 80 25.51 22.20 -32.67
N GLU A 81 24.49 22.40 -33.51
CA GLU A 81 23.10 22.07 -33.16
C GLU A 81 22.84 20.55 -33.19
N ARG A 82 22.07 20.07 -32.21
CA ARG A 82 21.32 18.80 -32.27
C ARG A 82 19.94 19.01 -31.66
N PRO A 83 18.86 18.46 -32.25
CA PRO A 83 17.52 18.60 -31.69
C PRO A 83 17.38 17.81 -30.37
N PRO A 84 16.61 18.30 -29.39
CA PRO A 84 16.39 17.57 -28.14
C PRO A 84 15.53 16.33 -28.39
N GLU A 85 16.01 15.17 -27.95
CA GLU A 85 15.14 14.00 -27.78
C GLU A 85 14.01 14.33 -26.80
N LYS A 86 12.79 13.88 -27.10
CA LYS A 86 11.67 14.03 -26.18
C LYS A 86 11.90 13.15 -24.96
N ASP A 87 11.88 13.74 -23.77
CA ASP A 87 11.94 13.03 -22.50
C ASP A 87 11.06 11.78 -22.49
N ARG A 88 11.71 10.61 -22.43
CA ARG A 88 11.06 9.39 -21.96
C ARG A 88 10.72 9.62 -20.50
N LYS A 89 9.49 10.08 -20.25
CA LYS A 89 8.91 10.18 -18.90
C LYS A 89 9.17 8.86 -18.17
N LYS A 90 10.06 8.88 -17.18
CA LYS A 90 10.23 7.76 -16.26
C LYS A 90 8.86 7.44 -15.68
N GLU A 91 8.44 6.18 -15.76
CA GLU A 91 7.13 5.75 -15.27
C GLU A 91 7.13 5.81 -13.74
N VAL A 92 6.79 6.97 -13.21
CA VAL A 92 6.43 7.13 -11.79
C VAL A 92 5.29 6.13 -11.51
N PRO A 93 5.45 5.20 -10.56
CA PRO A 93 4.39 4.24 -10.23
C PRO A 93 3.08 4.98 -9.97
N GLN A 94 1.96 4.49 -10.53
CA GLN A 94 0.65 5.08 -10.26
C GLN A 94 0.44 5.15 -8.73
N PRO A 95 0.26 6.34 -8.15
CA PRO A 95 -0.02 6.44 -6.72
C PRO A 95 -1.27 5.61 -6.40
N ARG A 96 -1.19 4.73 -5.38
CA ARG A 96 -2.38 4.23 -4.69
C ARG A 96 -3.26 5.43 -4.31
N MET A 97 -4.57 5.21 -4.13
CA MET A 97 -5.47 6.30 -3.75
C MET A 97 -4.93 7.05 -2.53
N GLN A 98 -4.47 8.27 -2.77
CA GLN A 98 -4.31 9.28 -1.75
C GLN A 98 -5.71 9.85 -1.52
N TYR A 99 -6.37 9.35 -0.48
CA TYR A 99 -7.78 9.62 -0.20
C TYR A 99 -8.07 11.10 0.08
N ASP A 100 -7.03 11.89 0.37
CA ASP A 100 -7.07 13.36 0.45
C ASP A 100 -7.63 14.02 -0.85
N ASP A 101 -7.41 13.39 -2.01
CA ASP A 101 -7.98 13.85 -3.29
C ASP A 101 -9.47 13.49 -3.38
N LYS A 102 -10.30 14.38 -2.84
CA LYS A 102 -11.77 14.31 -2.88
C LYS A 102 -12.31 14.02 -4.29
N SER A 103 -11.65 14.48 -5.35
CA SER A 103 -12.09 14.25 -6.74
C SER A 103 -11.87 12.81 -7.19
N ARG A 104 -10.80 12.16 -6.72
CA ARG A 104 -10.55 10.72 -6.92
C ARG A 104 -11.49 9.87 -6.08
N VAL A 105 -11.70 10.23 -4.81
CA VAL A 105 -12.61 9.49 -3.91
C VAL A 105 -14.03 9.50 -4.46
N GLU A 106 -14.57 10.66 -4.88
CA GLU A 106 -15.88 10.74 -5.53
C GLU A 106 -15.96 9.91 -6.82
N LYS A 107 -14.89 9.93 -7.63
CA LYS A 107 -14.82 9.14 -8.86
C LYS A 107 -14.70 7.63 -8.60
N ALA A 108 -14.13 7.22 -7.46
CA ALA A 108 -14.10 5.83 -7.00
C ALA A 108 -15.48 5.41 -6.47
N LYS A 109 -16.11 6.20 -5.58
CA LYS A 109 -17.46 5.94 -5.05
C LYS A 109 -18.51 5.74 -6.14
N ARG A 110 -18.47 6.54 -7.21
CA ARG A 110 -19.36 6.42 -8.39
C ARG A 110 -19.06 5.22 -9.31
N ARG A 111 -18.03 4.44 -8.99
CA ARG A 111 -17.59 3.23 -9.72
C ARG A 111 -17.57 1.98 -8.84
N ALA A 112 -17.79 2.13 -7.54
CA ALA A 112 -17.81 1.03 -6.59
C ALA A 112 -18.99 0.11 -6.88
N VAL A 113 -18.75 -1.19 -6.71
CA VAL A 113 -19.76 -2.26 -6.81
C VAL A 113 -20.66 -2.25 -5.57
N VAL A 114 -20.06 -2.01 -4.40
CA VAL A 114 -20.75 -2.05 -3.10
C VAL A 114 -21.05 -0.63 -2.61
N LYS A 115 -22.24 -0.39 -2.05
CA LYS A 115 -22.52 0.87 -1.34
C LYS A 115 -21.93 0.76 0.07
N GLN A 116 -20.65 1.12 0.19
CA GLN A 116 -19.93 1.00 1.46
C GLN A 116 -20.41 2.07 2.46
N THR A 117 -21.10 1.67 3.53
CA THR A 117 -21.42 2.59 4.63
C THR A 117 -20.14 3.01 5.33
N GLU A 118 -19.93 4.33 5.42
CA GLU A 118 -18.80 4.90 6.15
C GLU A 118 -19.12 4.96 7.64
N ALA A 119 -18.22 4.43 8.48
CA ALA A 119 -18.40 4.41 9.93
C ALA A 119 -18.68 5.82 10.48
N ARG A 120 -19.77 5.97 11.25
CA ARG A 120 -20.40 7.27 11.53
C ARG A 120 -19.55 8.27 12.30
N ASN A 121 -18.63 7.81 13.16
CA ASN A 121 -17.76 8.68 13.96
C ASN A 121 -16.27 8.29 13.83
N ARG A 122 -15.60 8.80 12.79
CA ARG A 122 -14.17 8.53 12.51
C ARG A 122 -13.24 9.50 13.22
N VAL A 123 -12.16 8.97 13.81
CA VAL A 123 -11.05 9.74 14.39
C VAL A 123 -10.43 10.69 13.37
N GLU A 124 -10.31 11.98 13.73
CA GLU A 124 -9.82 13.07 12.87
C GLU A 124 -8.50 12.71 12.16
N LEU A 125 -7.53 12.22 12.93
CA LEU A 125 -6.18 11.85 12.49
C LEU A 125 -6.14 10.72 11.44
N PHE A 126 -7.25 10.01 11.24
CA PHE A 126 -7.37 8.88 10.32
C PHE A 126 -8.48 9.07 9.27
N ARG A 127 -9.03 10.28 9.11
CA ARG A 127 -10.08 10.57 8.09
C ARG A 127 -9.64 10.35 6.64
N HIS A 128 -8.33 10.32 6.38
CA HIS A 128 -7.73 9.93 5.10
C HIS A 128 -7.62 8.41 4.90
N LEU A 129 -8.07 7.58 5.85
CA LEU A 129 -8.14 6.14 5.70
C LEU A 129 -9.61 5.68 5.59
N PRO A 130 -9.93 4.74 4.69
CA PRO A 130 -11.28 4.20 4.58
C PRO A 130 -11.61 3.33 5.80
N GLN A 131 -12.64 3.72 6.57
CA GLN A 131 -13.24 2.92 7.63
C GLN A 131 -14.70 2.63 7.27
N TYR A 132 -15.05 1.34 7.16
CA TYR A 132 -16.38 0.91 6.75
C TYR A 132 -17.00 -0.06 7.75
N GLU A 133 -18.32 -0.04 7.84
CA GLU A 133 -19.10 -1.00 8.61
C GLU A 133 -19.07 -2.37 7.89
N ARG A 134 -18.63 -3.43 8.56
CA ARG A 134 -18.32 -4.72 7.92
C ARG A 134 -19.55 -5.58 7.65
N GLN A 135 -20.58 -5.52 8.50
CA GLN A 135 -21.74 -6.40 8.42
C GLN A 135 -22.62 -6.12 7.19
N THR A 136 -22.87 -4.84 6.89
CA THR A 136 -23.67 -4.41 5.73
C THR A 136 -23.04 -4.81 4.40
N GLN A 137 -21.71 -4.81 4.31
CA GLN A 137 -20.96 -5.15 3.09
C GLN A 137 -21.10 -6.61 2.67
N LEU A 138 -21.10 -7.56 3.63
CA LEU A 138 -21.24 -8.98 3.32
C LEU A 138 -22.61 -9.28 2.73
N THR A 139 -23.68 -8.86 3.42
CA THR A 139 -25.07 -9.12 2.98
C THR A 139 -25.42 -8.37 1.69
N GLU A 140 -24.96 -7.12 1.50
CA GLU A 140 -25.12 -6.44 0.19
C GLU A 140 -24.44 -7.25 -0.92
N LEU A 141 -23.20 -7.70 -0.70
CA LEU A 141 -22.42 -8.34 -1.75
C LEU A 141 -23.00 -9.70 -2.13
N GLU A 142 -23.32 -10.54 -1.14
CA GLU A 142 -23.99 -11.83 -1.31
C GLU A 142 -25.28 -11.71 -2.14
N SER A 143 -26.10 -10.68 -1.89
CA SER A 143 -27.32 -10.43 -2.66
C SER A 143 -27.07 -10.04 -4.13
N LYS A 144 -25.93 -9.40 -4.42
CA LYS A 144 -25.57 -8.84 -5.74
C LYS A 144 -24.74 -9.79 -6.61
N PHE A 145 -24.50 -11.03 -6.17
CA PHE A 145 -23.71 -12.01 -6.93
C PHE A 145 -24.18 -12.18 -8.39
N PHE A 146 -25.50 -12.19 -8.61
CA PHE A 146 -26.11 -12.35 -9.93
C PHE A 146 -26.17 -11.05 -10.77
N GLU A 147 -25.95 -9.88 -10.15
CA GLU A 147 -25.84 -8.59 -10.86
C GLU A 147 -24.39 -8.30 -11.31
N LEU A 148 -23.42 -9.11 -10.84
CA LEU A 148 -21.99 -8.91 -11.02
C LEU A 148 -21.39 -9.58 -12.25
N ASP A 149 -22.14 -9.55 -13.36
CA ASP A 149 -21.80 -10.06 -14.69
C ASP A 149 -20.33 -9.82 -15.18
N PRO A 150 -19.65 -8.69 -14.89
CA PRO A 150 -18.24 -8.54 -15.26
C PRO A 150 -17.21 -9.28 -14.38
N MET A 151 -17.57 -9.85 -13.22
CA MET A 151 -16.62 -10.47 -12.27
C MET A 151 -16.51 -12.00 -12.44
N HIS A 152 -15.29 -12.53 -12.27
CA HIS A 152 -15.06 -13.98 -12.33
C HIS A 152 -15.37 -14.64 -10.95
N PRO A 153 -16.07 -15.80 -10.91
CA PRO A 153 -16.48 -16.42 -9.64
C PRO A 153 -15.34 -16.73 -8.66
N ALA A 154 -14.14 -17.08 -9.15
CA ALA A 154 -13.00 -17.34 -8.27
C ALA A 154 -12.48 -16.07 -7.60
N VAL A 155 -12.45 -14.95 -8.33
CA VAL A 155 -12.11 -13.63 -7.79
C VAL A 155 -13.15 -13.17 -6.77
N TYR A 156 -14.44 -13.35 -7.09
CA TYR A 156 -15.55 -13.01 -6.22
C TYR A 156 -15.49 -13.77 -4.88
N LYS A 157 -15.27 -15.11 -4.93
CA LYS A 157 -15.06 -15.94 -3.74
C LYS A 157 -13.94 -15.40 -2.85
N VAL A 158 -12.77 -15.10 -3.43
CA VAL A 158 -11.63 -14.58 -2.66
C VAL A 158 -11.92 -13.18 -2.07
N GLY A 159 -12.75 -12.37 -2.73
CA GLY A 159 -13.28 -11.12 -2.17
C GLY A 159 -14.07 -11.33 -0.88
N LEU A 160 -15.03 -12.27 -0.89
CA LEU A 160 -15.78 -12.66 0.31
C LEU A 160 -14.87 -13.18 1.43
N GLN A 161 -13.86 -14.01 1.09
CA GLN A 161 -12.91 -14.54 2.08
C GLN A 161 -12.01 -13.46 2.73
N TYR A 162 -11.82 -12.31 2.08
CA TYR A 162 -11.16 -11.14 2.69
C TYR A 162 -12.12 -10.32 3.56
N LEU A 163 -13.39 -10.19 3.16
CA LEU A 163 -14.44 -9.51 3.92
C LEU A 163 -14.79 -10.27 5.20
N SER A 164 -15.02 -11.59 5.14
CA SER A 164 -15.17 -12.43 6.35
C SER A 164 -13.90 -12.33 7.22
N GLY A 165 -12.73 -12.36 6.57
CA GLY A 165 -11.42 -12.36 7.22
C GLY A 165 -10.85 -13.76 7.45
N GLU A 166 -11.50 -14.79 6.90
CA GLU A 166 -10.98 -16.17 6.82
C GLU A 166 -9.53 -16.18 6.29
N VAL A 167 -9.27 -15.46 5.19
CA VAL A 167 -7.93 -15.34 4.60
C VAL A 167 -7.27 -14.04 5.10
N CYS A 168 -6.65 -14.13 6.28
CA CYS A 168 -6.13 -12.97 7.01
C CYS A 168 -4.64 -12.63 6.79
N GLY A 169 -3.79 -13.66 6.56
CA GLY A 169 -2.32 -13.55 6.53
C GLY A 169 -1.73 -13.06 5.20
N GLY A 170 -0.54 -12.44 5.25
CA GLY A 170 0.09 -11.81 4.07
C GLY A 170 0.39 -12.76 2.91
N ASN A 171 0.77 -14.00 3.20
CA ASN A 171 1.06 -15.04 2.19
C ASN A 171 -0.24 -15.65 1.68
N ALA A 172 -1.12 -16.09 2.58
CA ALA A 172 -2.42 -16.67 2.24
C ALA A 172 -3.27 -15.74 1.35
N ARG A 173 -3.32 -14.43 1.67
CA ARG A 173 -3.97 -13.42 0.80
C ARG A 173 -3.33 -13.39 -0.59
N CYS A 174 -2.00 -13.35 -0.68
CA CYS A 174 -1.29 -13.29 -1.95
C CYS A 174 -1.49 -14.54 -2.82
N ILE A 175 -1.43 -15.74 -2.20
CA ILE A 175 -1.63 -17.03 -2.87
C ILE A 175 -3.07 -17.13 -3.39
N ALA A 176 -4.08 -16.86 -2.56
CA ALA A 176 -5.48 -16.92 -2.96
C ALA A 176 -5.83 -15.96 -4.11
N MET A 177 -5.27 -14.73 -4.10
CA MET A 177 -5.42 -13.79 -5.21
C MET A 177 -4.83 -14.32 -6.51
N LEU A 178 -3.62 -14.89 -6.45
CA LEU A 178 -2.91 -15.40 -7.62
C LEU A 178 -3.61 -16.63 -8.21
N GLN A 179 -4.11 -17.54 -7.37
CA GLN A 179 -4.90 -18.70 -7.79
C GLN A 179 -6.25 -18.28 -8.42
N ALA A 180 -6.95 -17.31 -7.83
CA ALA A 180 -8.15 -16.73 -8.44
C ALA A 180 -7.85 -16.05 -9.79
N PHE A 181 -6.66 -15.47 -9.97
CA PHE A 181 -6.23 -14.93 -11.26
C PHE A 181 -5.84 -16.01 -12.27
N GLN A 182 -5.32 -17.17 -11.85
CA GLN A 182 -5.10 -18.31 -12.75
C GLN A 182 -6.44 -18.78 -13.34
N GLU A 183 -7.44 -19.11 -12.51
CA GLU A 183 -8.77 -19.50 -13.02
C GLU A 183 -9.40 -18.41 -13.91
N ALA A 184 -9.25 -17.14 -13.53
CA ALA A 184 -9.76 -16.02 -14.34
C ALA A 184 -8.93 -15.70 -15.61
N ILE A 185 -7.72 -16.26 -15.78
CA ILE A 185 -6.90 -16.17 -17.01
C ILE A 185 -7.20 -17.35 -17.94
N LYS A 186 -7.40 -18.55 -17.39
CA LYS A 186 -7.86 -19.76 -18.08
C LYS A 186 -9.17 -19.53 -18.82
N ASP A 187 -10.17 -19.00 -18.10
CA ASP A 187 -11.54 -18.78 -18.61
C ASP A 187 -11.71 -17.47 -19.41
N TYR A 188 -10.72 -16.57 -19.37
CA TYR A 188 -10.72 -15.36 -20.19
C TYR A 188 -10.73 -15.70 -21.70
N SER A 189 -11.26 -14.84 -22.56
CA SER A 189 -11.17 -14.97 -24.02
C SER A 189 -10.99 -13.59 -24.65
N THR A 190 -10.09 -13.46 -25.64
CA THR A 190 -9.82 -12.15 -26.25
C THR A 190 -10.93 -11.73 -27.21
N PRO A 191 -11.58 -10.55 -27.02
CA PRO A 191 -12.53 -10.02 -27.98
C PRO A 191 -11.81 -9.52 -29.24
N SER A 192 -12.37 -9.82 -30.41
CA SER A 192 -11.77 -9.63 -31.74
C SER A 192 -11.25 -8.23 -32.06
N GLU A 193 -11.81 -7.17 -31.46
CA GLU A 193 -11.41 -5.78 -31.66
C GLU A 193 -10.18 -5.33 -30.84
N LYS A 194 -9.61 -6.20 -29.98
CA LYS A 194 -8.60 -5.78 -28.99
C LYS A 194 -7.38 -6.69 -28.94
N THR A 195 -6.23 -6.11 -28.58
CA THR A 195 -5.03 -6.87 -28.25
C THR A 195 -5.15 -7.52 -26.87
N LEU A 196 -4.89 -8.83 -26.80
CA LEU A 196 -4.96 -9.65 -25.58
C LEU A 196 -4.31 -8.95 -24.37
N ALA A 197 -3.04 -8.57 -24.48
CA ALA A 197 -2.31 -7.96 -23.36
C ALA A 197 -2.95 -6.67 -22.82
N ARG A 198 -3.62 -5.87 -23.68
CA ARG A 198 -4.28 -4.63 -23.25
C ARG A 198 -5.60 -4.92 -22.53
N ASP A 199 -6.42 -5.82 -23.05
CA ASP A 199 -7.73 -6.10 -22.44
C ASP A 199 -7.61 -6.99 -21.20
N LEU A 200 -6.70 -7.97 -21.20
CA LEU A 200 -6.37 -8.76 -20.01
C LEU A 200 -5.86 -7.87 -18.86
N THR A 201 -4.98 -6.89 -19.16
CA THR A 201 -4.52 -5.90 -18.17
C THR A 201 -5.68 -5.05 -17.62
N ALA A 202 -6.65 -4.70 -18.47
CA ALA A 202 -7.85 -3.96 -18.05
C ALA A 202 -8.80 -4.83 -17.20
N LYS A 203 -9.01 -6.10 -17.59
CA LYS A 203 -9.85 -7.07 -16.87
C LYS A 203 -9.28 -7.38 -15.48
N ILE A 204 -7.97 -7.64 -15.37
CA ILE A 204 -7.27 -7.75 -14.07
C ILE A 204 -7.36 -6.43 -13.29
N GLY A 205 -7.33 -5.27 -13.96
CA GLY A 205 -7.61 -3.97 -13.34
C GLY A 205 -9.01 -3.88 -12.69
N SER A 206 -10.03 -4.47 -13.31
CA SER A 206 -11.39 -4.53 -12.75
C SER A 206 -11.47 -5.48 -11.55
N TYR A 207 -10.91 -6.69 -11.65
CA TYR A 207 -10.81 -7.65 -10.54
C TYR A 207 -10.10 -7.04 -9.32
N LEU A 208 -9.03 -6.26 -9.56
CA LEU A 208 -8.29 -5.57 -8.51
C LEU A 208 -9.06 -4.42 -7.85
N SER A 209 -9.94 -3.74 -8.60
CA SER A 209 -10.78 -2.69 -8.04
C SER A 209 -11.77 -3.29 -7.04
N PHE A 210 -12.45 -4.36 -7.44
CA PHE A 210 -13.31 -5.17 -6.56
C PHE A 210 -12.57 -5.70 -5.32
N LEU A 211 -11.37 -6.29 -5.48
CA LEU A 211 -10.61 -6.79 -4.33
C LEU A 211 -10.15 -5.66 -3.37
N ILE A 212 -9.89 -4.44 -3.87
CA ILE A 212 -9.61 -3.25 -3.05
C ILE A 212 -10.84 -2.83 -2.23
N GLU A 213 -12.03 -2.83 -2.85
CA GLU A 213 -13.29 -2.53 -2.18
C GLU A 213 -13.57 -3.53 -1.04
N CYS A 214 -13.39 -4.83 -1.31
CA CYS A 214 -13.53 -5.90 -0.30
C CYS A 214 -12.53 -5.78 0.86
N ARG A 215 -11.24 -5.48 0.57
CA ARG A 215 -10.24 -5.18 1.61
C ARG A 215 -8.99 -4.50 1.03
N PRO A 216 -8.46 -3.42 1.64
CA PRO A 216 -7.21 -2.79 1.22
C PRO A 216 -6.07 -3.78 0.97
N LEU A 217 -5.47 -3.72 -0.23
CA LEU A 217 -4.45 -4.68 -0.67
C LEU A 217 -3.20 -4.62 0.20
N SER A 218 -2.75 -5.78 0.69
CA SER A 218 -1.46 -5.91 1.36
C SER A 218 -0.30 -5.55 0.43
N ILE A 219 0.89 -5.35 1.00
CA ILE A 219 2.10 -5.05 0.23
C ILE A 219 2.56 -6.29 -0.57
N SER A 220 2.45 -7.50 0.01
CA SER A 220 2.67 -8.78 -0.69
C SER A 220 1.84 -8.88 -1.98
N MET A 221 0.54 -8.63 -1.90
CA MET A 221 -0.36 -8.60 -3.05
C MET A 221 0.05 -7.51 -4.06
N GLY A 222 0.35 -6.30 -3.59
CA GLY A 222 0.79 -5.18 -4.44
C GLY A 222 2.03 -5.51 -5.28
N ASN A 223 2.99 -6.21 -4.69
CA ASN A 223 4.22 -6.64 -5.37
C ASN A 223 3.95 -7.76 -6.38
N ALA A 224 3.15 -8.75 -6.03
CA ALA A 224 2.73 -9.81 -6.96
C ALA A 224 1.92 -9.26 -8.16
N ILE A 225 1.07 -8.24 -7.94
CA ILE A 225 0.37 -7.52 -9.01
C ILE A 225 1.34 -6.78 -9.93
N ARG A 226 2.35 -6.10 -9.37
CA ARG A 226 3.39 -5.41 -10.14
C ARG A 226 4.17 -6.42 -11.00
N PHE A 227 4.48 -7.59 -10.46
CA PHE A 227 5.08 -8.71 -11.20
C PHE A 227 4.18 -9.19 -12.35
N LEU A 228 2.91 -9.56 -12.08
CA LEU A 228 2.01 -10.11 -13.10
C LEU A 228 1.75 -9.11 -14.24
N LYS A 229 1.51 -7.83 -13.94
CA LYS A 229 1.37 -6.77 -14.95
C LYS A 229 2.65 -6.61 -15.79
N ASN A 230 3.82 -6.70 -15.16
CA ASN A 230 5.11 -6.65 -15.87
C ASN A 230 5.40 -7.88 -16.74
N ARG A 231 4.79 -9.05 -16.45
CA ARG A 231 4.81 -10.21 -17.35
C ARG A 231 3.88 -10.00 -18.55
N ILE A 232 2.63 -9.60 -18.31
CA ILE A 232 1.64 -9.33 -19.37
C ILE A 232 2.12 -8.23 -20.34
N ALA A 233 2.74 -7.17 -19.84
CA ALA A 233 3.31 -6.10 -20.65
C ALA A 233 4.56 -6.51 -21.48
N LYS A 234 5.13 -7.70 -21.24
CA LYS A 234 6.30 -8.25 -21.93
C LYS A 234 5.99 -9.50 -22.77
N LEU A 235 4.71 -9.83 -22.97
CA LEU A 235 4.30 -10.94 -23.82
C LEU A 235 4.68 -10.68 -25.30
N PRO A 236 5.27 -11.65 -26.02
CA PRO A 236 5.46 -11.56 -27.46
C PRO A 236 4.11 -11.50 -28.19
N LEU A 237 4.01 -10.63 -29.21
CA LEU A 237 2.83 -10.53 -30.07
C LEU A 237 2.66 -11.71 -31.05
N THR A 238 3.61 -12.65 -31.05
CA THR A 238 3.67 -13.82 -31.94
C THR A 238 3.08 -15.10 -31.33
N LEU A 239 2.76 -15.11 -30.04
CA LEU A 239 2.19 -16.28 -29.37
C LEU A 239 0.66 -16.34 -29.54
N SER A 240 0.13 -17.56 -29.62
CA SER A 240 -1.31 -17.81 -29.53
C SER A 240 -1.85 -17.51 -28.13
N GLU A 241 -3.18 -17.29 -28.01
CA GLU A 241 -3.82 -17.10 -26.70
C GLU A 241 -3.57 -18.28 -25.75
N VAL A 242 -3.51 -19.51 -26.27
CA VAL A 242 -3.28 -20.73 -25.47
C VAL A 242 -1.88 -20.73 -24.85
N GLU A 243 -0.85 -20.41 -25.65
CA GLU A 243 0.53 -20.30 -25.17
C GLU A 243 0.71 -19.15 -24.19
N VAL A 244 0.04 -18.01 -24.43
CA VAL A 244 0.02 -16.87 -23.49
C VAL A 244 -0.59 -17.27 -22.15
N LYS A 245 -1.75 -17.94 -22.14
CA LYS A 245 -2.38 -18.46 -20.92
C LYS A 245 -1.45 -19.42 -20.19
N ALA A 246 -0.90 -20.41 -20.89
CA ALA A 246 0.03 -21.39 -20.30
C ALA A 246 1.28 -20.73 -19.69
N SER A 247 1.88 -19.75 -20.39
CA SER A 247 3.01 -18.98 -19.87
C SER A 247 2.64 -18.18 -18.62
N LEU A 248 1.46 -17.54 -18.59
CA LEU A 248 1.03 -16.75 -17.43
C LEU A 248 0.69 -17.63 -16.22
N HIS A 249 0.10 -18.81 -16.42
CA HIS A 249 -0.08 -19.79 -15.35
C HIS A 249 1.28 -20.23 -14.78
N SER A 250 2.20 -20.67 -15.65
CA SER A 250 3.55 -21.10 -15.22
C SER A 250 4.33 -20.00 -14.51
N ASP A 251 4.20 -18.73 -14.94
CA ASP A 251 4.80 -17.58 -14.26
C ASP A 251 4.21 -17.32 -12.87
N ILE A 252 2.91 -17.56 -12.68
CA ILE A 252 2.23 -17.44 -11.38
C ILE A 252 2.62 -18.62 -10.46
N ASP A 253 2.60 -19.85 -10.96
CA ASP A 253 3.02 -21.04 -10.21
C ASP A 253 4.48 -20.93 -9.77
N ARG A 254 5.37 -20.45 -10.66
CA ARG A 254 6.77 -20.19 -10.33
C ARG A 254 6.91 -19.08 -9.28
N PHE A 255 6.11 -18.01 -9.35
CA PHE A 255 6.11 -16.97 -8.32
C PHE A 255 5.68 -17.52 -6.95
N ILE A 256 4.59 -18.28 -6.86
CA ILE A 256 4.11 -18.87 -5.60
C ILE A 256 5.17 -19.82 -5.02
N ASN A 257 5.71 -20.71 -5.86
CA ASN A 257 6.69 -21.70 -5.42
C ASN A 257 8.03 -21.07 -5.01
N GLU A 258 8.65 -20.25 -5.86
CA GLU A 258 9.97 -19.65 -5.58
C GLU A 258 9.89 -18.57 -4.50
N LYS A 259 8.97 -17.61 -4.63
CA LYS A 259 8.98 -16.37 -3.83
C LYS A 259 8.18 -16.45 -2.54
N ILE A 260 7.43 -17.54 -2.33
CA ILE A 260 6.73 -17.79 -1.07
C ILE A 260 7.16 -19.12 -0.48
N ILE A 261 6.85 -20.26 -1.12
CA ILE A 261 6.98 -21.60 -0.50
C ILE A 261 8.46 -22.01 -0.30
N LEU A 262 9.34 -21.73 -1.25
CA LEU A 262 10.78 -22.00 -1.11
C LEU A 262 11.46 -20.91 -0.27
N ALA A 263 11.05 -19.65 -0.41
CA ALA A 263 11.52 -18.53 0.41
C ALA A 263 11.31 -18.79 1.91
N ASP A 264 10.10 -19.17 2.32
CA ASP A 264 9.76 -19.55 3.69
C ASP A 264 10.68 -20.68 4.21
N LYS A 265 10.95 -21.71 3.40
CA LYS A 265 11.86 -22.82 3.76
C LYS A 265 13.33 -22.40 3.93
N VAL A 266 13.79 -21.39 3.18
CA VAL A 266 15.15 -20.84 3.31
C VAL A 266 15.25 -19.96 4.56
N ILE A 267 14.24 -19.13 4.83
CA ILE A 267 14.15 -18.33 6.06
C ILE A 267 14.15 -19.22 7.29
N VAL A 268 13.39 -20.33 7.27
CA VAL A 268 13.39 -21.32 8.36
C VAL A 268 14.79 -21.87 8.62
N LYS A 269 15.51 -22.31 7.58
CA LYS A 269 16.89 -22.80 7.72
C LYS A 269 17.83 -21.75 8.32
N HIS A 270 17.73 -20.49 7.90
CA HIS A 270 18.56 -19.41 8.45
C HIS A 270 18.21 -19.07 9.90
N ALA A 271 16.93 -18.92 10.23
CA ALA A 271 16.45 -18.57 11.56
C ALA A 271 16.77 -19.63 12.61
N VAL A 272 16.68 -20.92 12.27
CA VAL A 272 17.02 -22.00 13.21
C VAL A 272 18.53 -22.03 13.54
N THR A 273 19.42 -21.41 12.74
CA THR A 273 20.82 -21.20 13.15
C THR A 273 20.98 -20.24 14.34
N LYS A 274 19.94 -19.46 14.65
CA LYS A 274 19.84 -18.63 15.85
C LYS A 274 19.08 -19.34 16.99
N ILE A 275 18.81 -20.64 16.81
CA ILE A 275 18.26 -21.64 17.75
C ILE A 275 19.28 -22.18 18.76
N SER A 276 19.43 -21.61 19.96
CA SER A 276 20.27 -22.20 21.01
C SER A 276 19.45 -22.98 22.04
N ASP A 277 20.05 -24.04 22.58
CA ASP A 277 19.44 -24.83 23.64
C ASP A 277 19.46 -24.06 24.97
N GLY A 278 18.33 -24.06 25.68
CA GLY A 278 18.06 -23.18 26.80
C GLY A 278 17.42 -21.84 26.45
N ASP A 279 17.17 -21.53 25.16
CA ASP A 279 16.53 -20.28 24.77
C ASP A 279 15.07 -20.17 25.27
N VAL A 280 14.66 -18.92 25.54
CA VAL A 280 13.28 -18.51 25.82
C VAL A 280 12.87 -17.55 24.71
N LEU A 281 12.01 -18.03 23.82
CA LEU A 281 11.71 -17.39 22.54
C LEU A 281 10.38 -16.65 22.59
N LEU A 282 10.37 -15.33 22.46
CA LEU A 282 9.13 -14.56 22.41
C LEU A 282 8.65 -14.37 20.96
N THR A 283 7.35 -14.55 20.72
CA THR A 283 6.67 -14.29 19.45
C THR A 283 5.39 -13.48 19.67
N TYR A 284 4.90 -12.80 18.63
CA TYR A 284 3.74 -11.91 18.71
C TYR A 284 2.69 -12.23 17.64
N GLY A 285 1.45 -12.51 18.06
CA GLY A 285 0.35 -12.91 17.18
C GLY A 285 0.55 -14.29 16.55
N SER A 286 0.14 -14.48 15.29
CA SER A 286 0.33 -15.75 14.54
C SER A 286 1.06 -15.56 13.18
N PRO A 287 2.35 -15.16 13.19
CA PRO A 287 3.16 -15.06 11.97
C PRO A 287 3.64 -16.44 11.49
N SER A 288 3.15 -16.88 10.33
CA SER A 288 3.42 -18.22 9.75
C SER A 288 4.91 -18.55 9.58
N ALA A 289 5.74 -17.57 9.21
CA ALA A 289 7.19 -17.78 9.07
C ALA A 289 7.85 -18.14 10.41
N VAL A 290 7.46 -17.49 11.52
CA VAL A 290 7.98 -17.81 12.86
C VAL A 290 7.43 -19.13 13.37
N GLU A 291 6.18 -19.46 13.07
CA GLU A 291 5.63 -20.79 13.39
C GLU A 291 6.45 -21.91 12.77
N MET A 292 6.77 -21.82 11.47
CA MET A 292 7.59 -22.83 10.79
C MET A 292 9.01 -22.89 11.36
N VAL A 293 9.57 -21.77 11.84
CA VAL A 293 10.85 -21.73 12.57
C VAL A 293 10.78 -22.50 13.89
N LEU A 294 9.75 -22.24 14.71
CA LEU A 294 9.58 -22.87 16.01
C LEU A 294 9.30 -24.38 15.87
N LEU A 295 8.44 -24.77 14.94
CA LEU A 295 8.15 -26.18 14.66
C LEU A 295 9.41 -26.91 14.17
N HIS A 296 10.16 -26.33 13.23
CA HIS A 296 11.35 -26.99 12.69
C HIS A 296 12.53 -27.02 13.67
N ALA A 297 12.67 -26.02 14.55
CA ALA A 297 13.62 -26.08 15.65
C ALA A 297 13.32 -27.26 16.60
N HIS A 298 12.04 -27.49 16.91
CA HIS A 298 11.61 -28.60 17.75
C HIS A 298 11.80 -29.97 17.05
N GLU A 299 11.51 -30.07 15.75
CA GLU A 299 11.80 -31.27 14.94
C GLU A 299 13.30 -31.62 14.92
N LEU A 300 14.18 -30.63 15.01
CA LEU A 300 15.63 -30.79 15.14
C LEU A 300 16.10 -31.05 16.59
N GLY A 301 15.17 -31.33 17.51
CA GLY A 301 15.45 -31.70 18.90
C GLY A 301 15.88 -30.55 19.81
N LYS A 302 15.75 -29.29 19.38
CA LYS A 302 16.18 -28.13 20.18
C LYS A 302 15.34 -27.97 21.45
N GLN A 303 16.03 -27.71 22.56
CA GLN A 303 15.43 -27.55 23.88
C GLN A 303 15.20 -26.07 24.18
N PHE A 304 13.97 -25.59 24.01
CA PHE A 304 13.58 -24.19 24.26
C PHE A 304 12.12 -24.13 24.76
N ARG A 305 11.70 -22.96 25.25
CA ARG A 305 10.27 -22.64 25.48
C ARG A 305 9.86 -21.37 24.74
N VAL A 306 8.56 -21.23 24.48
CA VAL A 306 8.01 -20.11 23.70
C VAL A 306 7.12 -19.22 24.57
N VAL A 307 7.31 -17.91 24.50
CA VAL A 307 6.38 -16.90 25.04
C VAL A 307 5.53 -16.36 23.90
N VAL A 308 4.25 -16.73 23.85
CA VAL A 308 3.28 -16.22 22.87
C VAL A 308 2.61 -14.98 23.46
N VAL A 309 2.91 -13.81 22.89
CA VAL A 309 2.27 -12.53 23.24
C VAL A 309 1.11 -12.28 22.27
N ASP A 310 -0.05 -11.88 22.80
CA ASP A 310 -1.26 -11.65 22.01
C ASP A 310 -2.01 -10.36 22.40
N SER A 311 -2.91 -9.88 21.53
CA SER A 311 -3.62 -8.61 21.70
C SER A 311 -5.08 -8.64 21.25
N ARG A 312 -5.92 -7.88 21.96
CA ARG A 312 -7.27 -7.54 21.48
C ARG A 312 -7.19 -6.70 20.19
N PRO A 313 -8.22 -6.74 19.33
CA PRO A 313 -9.48 -7.47 19.51
C PRO A 313 -9.45 -8.93 19.05
N LYS A 314 -8.59 -9.30 18.09
CA LYS A 314 -8.69 -10.60 17.40
C LYS A 314 -8.10 -11.80 18.13
N LEU A 315 -7.13 -11.59 19.03
CA LEU A 315 -6.39 -12.65 19.71
C LEU A 315 -5.90 -13.72 18.70
N GLU A 316 -5.04 -13.27 17.77
CA GLU A 316 -4.52 -14.12 16.68
C GLU A 316 -3.52 -15.15 17.20
N GLY A 317 -2.80 -14.83 18.29
CA GLY A 317 -1.81 -15.70 18.94
C GLY A 317 -2.38 -16.95 19.61
N GLN A 318 -3.65 -16.93 20.05
CA GLN A 318 -4.34 -18.14 20.54
C GLN A 318 -4.26 -19.31 19.54
N LEU A 319 -4.40 -19.03 18.24
CA LEU A 319 -4.32 -20.06 17.20
C LEU A 319 -2.91 -20.62 17.07
N LEU A 320 -1.87 -19.80 17.24
CA LEU A 320 -0.47 -20.26 17.25
C LEU A 320 -0.19 -21.13 18.48
N LEU A 321 -0.64 -20.69 19.66
CA LEU A 321 -0.48 -21.41 20.92
C LEU A 321 -1.02 -22.85 20.81
N HIS A 322 -2.23 -23.04 20.29
CA HIS A 322 -2.81 -24.37 20.11
C HIS A 322 -1.96 -25.27 19.19
N ARG A 323 -1.34 -24.72 18.13
CA ARG A 323 -0.50 -25.50 17.20
C ARG A 323 0.86 -25.86 17.78
N LEU A 324 1.46 -24.99 18.59
CA LEU A 324 2.72 -25.27 19.30
C LEU A 324 2.53 -26.26 20.45
N VAL A 325 1.50 -26.07 21.28
CA VAL A 325 1.16 -26.98 22.40
C VAL A 325 0.74 -28.36 21.88
N GLY A 326 -0.05 -28.41 20.80
CA GLY A 326 -0.41 -29.67 20.12
C GLY A 326 0.77 -30.41 19.46
N LYS A 327 1.96 -29.80 19.47
CA LYS A 327 3.23 -30.40 19.02
C LYS A 327 4.19 -30.73 20.18
N GLY A 328 3.80 -30.48 21.43
CA GLY A 328 4.61 -30.76 22.63
C GLY A 328 5.58 -29.63 23.03
N ILE A 329 5.53 -28.47 22.37
CA ILE A 329 6.42 -27.34 22.69
C ILE A 329 5.92 -26.64 23.96
N ASN A 330 6.80 -26.48 24.95
CA ASN A 330 6.50 -25.77 26.18
C ASN A 330 6.21 -24.28 25.89
N CYS A 331 5.01 -23.81 26.21
CA CYS A 331 4.53 -22.47 25.86
C CYS A 331 3.97 -21.72 27.07
N THR A 332 4.37 -20.45 27.21
CA THR A 332 3.75 -19.45 28.09
C THR A 332 2.91 -18.50 27.22
N TYR A 333 1.66 -18.23 27.58
CA TYR A 333 0.80 -17.28 26.86
C TYR A 333 0.54 -16.04 27.70
N THR A 334 0.63 -14.86 27.09
CA THR A 334 0.40 -13.59 27.79
C THR A 334 -0.08 -12.48 26.85
N HIS A 335 -0.45 -11.33 27.40
CA HIS A 335 -0.91 -10.17 26.64
C HIS A 335 0.14 -9.08 26.50
N VAL A 336 -0.02 -8.23 25.48
CA VAL A 336 0.81 -7.05 25.21
C VAL A 336 1.06 -6.17 26.47
N ASN A 337 0.10 -6.09 27.38
CA ASN A 337 0.20 -5.33 28.63
C ASN A 337 1.26 -5.85 29.61
N ALA A 338 1.68 -7.13 29.49
CA ALA A 338 2.59 -7.81 30.40
C ALA A 338 3.97 -8.10 29.77
N ILE A 339 4.27 -7.53 28.58
CA ILE A 339 5.58 -7.69 27.92
C ILE A 339 6.72 -7.27 28.84
N SER A 340 6.59 -6.14 29.54
CA SER A 340 7.62 -5.62 30.45
C SER A 340 7.95 -6.57 31.61
N TYR A 341 6.98 -7.33 32.09
CA TYR A 341 7.20 -8.36 33.12
C TYR A 341 7.92 -9.58 32.53
N ILE A 342 7.41 -10.15 31.44
CA ILE A 342 7.93 -11.41 30.90
C ILE A 342 9.28 -11.24 30.18
N MET A 343 9.61 -10.05 29.66
CA MET A 343 10.85 -9.81 28.90
C MET A 343 12.12 -10.10 29.73
N HIS A 344 12.05 -10.00 31.06
CA HIS A 344 13.12 -10.42 31.98
C HIS A 344 13.55 -11.90 31.80
N GLU A 345 12.64 -12.76 31.32
CA GLU A 345 12.90 -14.18 31.10
C GLU A 345 13.32 -14.52 29.65
N VAL A 346 13.19 -13.58 28.71
CA VAL A 346 13.28 -13.83 27.26
C VAL A 346 14.72 -13.68 26.77
N THR A 347 15.22 -14.67 26.04
CA THR A 347 16.57 -14.62 25.45
C THR A 347 16.57 -14.04 24.04
N ARG A 348 15.50 -14.26 23.24
CA ARG A 348 15.37 -13.78 21.86
C ARG A 348 13.91 -13.51 21.49
N VAL A 349 13.69 -12.51 20.64
CA VAL A 349 12.37 -12.17 20.10
C VAL A 349 12.33 -12.49 18.60
N PHE A 350 11.37 -13.30 18.17
CA PHE A 350 11.11 -13.61 16.76
C PHE A 350 9.77 -13.03 16.31
N LEU A 351 9.80 -12.17 15.29
CA LEU A 351 8.63 -11.48 14.75
C LEU A 351 8.47 -11.79 13.26
N GLY A 352 7.24 -11.82 12.75
CA GLY A 352 6.99 -11.83 11.31
C GLY A 352 6.68 -10.42 10.80
N ALA A 353 7.18 -10.08 9.61
CA ALA A 353 6.80 -8.83 8.94
C ALA A 353 5.64 -9.02 7.95
N SER A 354 4.87 -7.95 7.75
CA SER A 354 3.96 -7.83 6.60
C SER A 354 4.61 -7.09 5.43
N SER A 355 5.62 -6.24 5.71
CA SER A 355 6.56 -5.68 4.75
C SER A 355 7.81 -5.14 5.46
N VAL A 356 8.91 -5.00 4.73
CA VAL A 356 10.08 -4.19 5.10
C VAL A 356 10.18 -3.03 4.12
N LEU A 357 10.33 -1.83 4.65
CA LEU A 357 10.39 -0.59 3.88
C LEU A 357 11.84 -0.22 3.52
N SER A 358 12.04 0.63 2.50
CA SER A 358 13.39 0.99 2.02
C SER A 358 14.27 1.73 3.04
N ASN A 359 13.69 2.23 4.13
CA ASN A 359 14.41 2.82 5.27
C ASN A 359 14.60 1.84 6.44
N GLY A 360 14.47 0.53 6.21
CA GLY A 360 14.58 -0.52 7.24
C GLY A 360 13.31 -0.74 8.07
N THR A 361 12.43 0.27 8.20
CA THR A 361 11.17 0.19 8.98
C THR A 361 10.38 -1.07 8.67
N VAL A 362 10.09 -1.83 9.73
CA VAL A 362 9.34 -3.09 9.66
C VAL A 362 7.86 -2.77 9.85
N TYR A 363 7.05 -3.07 8.83
CA TYR A 363 5.60 -2.88 8.86
C TYR A 363 4.92 -4.21 9.19
N SER A 364 4.29 -4.31 10.35
CA SER A 364 3.61 -5.54 10.79
C SER A 364 2.40 -5.25 11.67
N ARG A 365 1.82 -6.27 12.33
CA ARG A 365 0.62 -6.13 13.17
C ARG A 365 0.80 -5.07 14.24
N VAL A 366 -0.22 -4.24 14.48
CA VAL A 366 -0.20 -3.25 15.58
C VAL A 366 0.22 -3.93 16.88
N GLY A 367 1.17 -3.34 17.61
CA GLY A 367 1.81 -3.93 18.79
C GLY A 367 3.18 -4.57 18.53
N THR A 368 3.57 -4.80 17.27
CA THR A 368 4.93 -5.27 16.91
C THR A 368 5.98 -4.25 17.34
N ALA A 369 5.70 -2.95 17.18
CA ALA A 369 6.57 -1.88 17.64
C ALA A 369 6.69 -1.86 19.17
N CYS A 370 5.61 -2.16 19.89
CA CYS A 370 5.62 -2.24 21.36
C CYS A 370 6.53 -3.38 21.86
N VAL A 371 6.40 -4.57 21.27
CA VAL A 371 7.27 -5.72 21.56
C VAL A 371 8.74 -5.39 21.28
N ALA A 372 9.04 -4.79 20.12
CA ALA A 372 10.40 -4.45 19.73
C ALA A 372 11.03 -3.36 20.63
N MET A 373 10.28 -2.31 20.99
CA MET A 373 10.75 -1.25 21.90
C MET A 373 11.10 -1.79 23.28
N VAL A 374 10.24 -2.64 23.86
CA VAL A 374 10.50 -3.23 25.18
C VAL A 374 11.67 -4.22 25.12
N ALA A 375 11.74 -5.07 24.08
CA ALA A 375 12.86 -5.97 23.87
C ALA A 375 14.20 -5.22 23.78
N HIS A 376 14.26 -4.15 22.98
CA HIS A 376 15.44 -3.30 22.87
C HIS A 376 15.83 -2.65 24.21
N ALA A 377 14.86 -2.17 25.01
CA ALA A 377 15.14 -1.63 26.34
C ALA A 377 15.76 -2.67 27.30
N PHE A 378 15.32 -3.93 27.21
CA PHE A 378 15.92 -5.06 27.93
C PHE A 378 17.16 -5.66 27.25
N ARG A 379 17.63 -5.09 26.13
CA ARG A 379 18.76 -5.57 25.31
C ARG A 379 18.56 -6.98 24.72
N VAL A 380 17.31 -7.43 24.62
CA VAL A 380 16.93 -8.69 24.01
C VAL A 380 16.92 -8.52 22.48
N PRO A 381 17.63 -9.37 21.71
CA PRO A 381 17.72 -9.23 20.26
C PRO A 381 16.38 -9.53 19.57
N VAL A 382 16.02 -8.69 18.60
CA VAL A 382 14.79 -8.77 17.81
C VAL A 382 15.12 -9.24 16.39
N LEU A 383 14.64 -10.42 16.03
CA LEU A 383 14.84 -11.07 14.75
C LEU A 383 13.52 -11.08 13.96
N VAL A 384 13.52 -10.51 12.76
CA VAL A 384 12.33 -10.37 11.92
C VAL A 384 12.40 -11.30 10.71
N CYS A 385 11.53 -12.30 10.65
CA CYS A 385 11.38 -13.16 9.49
C CYS A 385 10.55 -12.44 8.41
N CYS A 386 11.14 -12.24 7.22
CA CYS A 386 10.47 -11.61 6.08
C CYS A 386 11.06 -12.07 4.73
N GLU A 387 10.18 -12.56 3.86
CA GLU A 387 10.46 -12.89 2.46
C GLU A 387 10.71 -11.63 1.64
N ALA A 388 11.72 -11.66 0.77
CA ALA A 388 12.15 -10.50 -0.01
C ALA A 388 11.04 -9.95 -0.93
N TYR A 389 10.10 -10.78 -1.38
CA TYR A 389 8.97 -10.32 -2.20
C TYR A 389 8.01 -9.37 -1.47
N LYS A 390 8.08 -9.27 -0.14
CA LYS A 390 7.31 -8.31 0.69
C LYS A 390 8.00 -6.96 0.85
N PHE A 391 9.26 -6.81 0.44
CA PHE A 391 9.99 -5.54 0.55
C PHE A 391 9.37 -4.48 -0.38
N HIS A 392 9.36 -3.21 0.01
CA HIS A 392 8.73 -2.16 -0.79
C HIS A 392 9.55 -0.87 -0.87
N GLU A 393 9.58 -0.29 -2.07
CA GLU A 393 10.21 1.00 -2.46
C GLU A 393 9.68 2.25 -1.72
N ARG A 394 8.82 2.08 -0.71
CA ARG A 394 8.19 3.17 0.03
C ARG A 394 8.93 3.38 1.33
N VAL A 395 9.12 4.65 1.70
CA VAL A 395 9.44 5.07 3.07
C VAL A 395 8.16 5.57 3.75
N GLN A 396 8.01 5.28 5.03
CA GLN A 396 6.91 5.74 5.87
C GLN A 396 7.47 5.98 7.28
N LEU A 397 7.24 7.19 7.82
CA LEU A 397 7.87 7.68 9.05
C LEU A 397 7.00 7.45 10.31
N ASP A 398 5.73 7.12 10.10
CA ASP A 398 4.69 7.03 11.13
C ASP A 398 3.69 5.90 10.82
N SER A 399 2.85 5.53 11.79
CA SER A 399 1.78 4.54 11.61
C SER A 399 0.46 5.12 11.08
N LEU A 400 0.46 6.37 10.58
CA LEU A 400 -0.72 7.21 10.33
C LEU A 400 -0.99 7.40 8.82
N CYS A 401 0.00 7.86 8.06
CA CYS A 401 -0.10 8.21 6.64
C CYS A 401 -0.45 7.03 5.71
N SER A 402 -0.49 5.80 6.24
CA SER A 402 -1.00 4.62 5.54
C SER A 402 -1.13 3.45 6.51
N ASN A 403 -2.36 3.05 6.79
CA ASN A 403 -2.69 1.89 7.61
C ASN A 403 -3.91 1.15 7.00
N GLU A 404 -4.22 -0.05 7.49
CA GLU A 404 -5.50 -0.71 7.26
C GLU A 404 -6.35 -0.48 8.52
N LEU A 405 -7.52 0.15 8.38
CA LEU A 405 -8.46 0.27 9.49
C LEU A 405 -9.32 -0.99 9.56
N GLY A 406 -9.41 -1.55 10.77
CA GLY A 406 -10.30 -2.64 11.10
C GLY A 406 -11.72 -2.17 11.40
N ASP A 407 -12.61 -3.14 11.48
CA ASP A 407 -13.97 -2.99 12.01
C ASP A 407 -13.92 -2.45 13.47
N PRO A 408 -14.56 -1.30 13.76
CA PRO A 408 -14.54 -0.72 15.11
C PRO A 408 -15.28 -1.55 16.16
N ASP A 409 -16.33 -2.27 15.78
CA ASP A 409 -17.26 -2.92 16.71
C ASP A 409 -16.62 -4.13 17.42
N VAL A 410 -15.52 -4.66 16.87
CA VAL A 410 -14.75 -5.74 17.50
C VAL A 410 -14.02 -5.25 18.77
N ILE A 411 -13.99 -3.94 19.03
CA ILE A 411 -13.42 -3.35 20.26
C ILE A 411 -14.43 -3.34 21.41
N SER A 412 -15.71 -3.05 21.13
CA SER A 412 -16.78 -3.05 22.16
C SER A 412 -17.19 -4.47 22.57
N LYS A 413 -17.11 -5.43 21.65
CA LYS A 413 -17.48 -6.85 21.84
C LYS A 413 -16.47 -7.63 22.68
N VAL A 414 -16.97 -8.46 23.60
CA VAL A 414 -16.17 -9.39 24.43
C VAL A 414 -16.21 -10.79 23.80
N ARG A 415 -15.04 -11.38 23.53
CA ARG A 415 -14.96 -12.72 22.90
C ARG A 415 -15.58 -13.77 23.83
N GLY A 416 -16.59 -14.50 23.36
CA GLY A 416 -17.33 -15.49 24.14
C GLY A 416 -18.49 -14.94 24.97
N ARG A 417 -18.74 -13.62 24.93
CA ARG A 417 -19.87 -12.92 25.56
C ARG A 417 -20.45 -11.91 24.55
N GLU A 418 -21.03 -12.44 23.47
CA GLU A 418 -21.61 -11.65 22.38
C GLU A 418 -22.90 -10.93 22.80
N ASP A 419 -23.47 -11.35 23.92
CA ASP A 419 -24.53 -10.70 24.69
C ASP A 419 -24.08 -9.40 25.41
N ILE A 420 -22.77 -9.16 25.55
CA ILE A 420 -22.22 -7.99 26.24
C ILE A 420 -21.27 -7.19 25.34
N ASN A 421 -21.83 -6.16 24.71
CA ASN A 421 -21.07 -5.01 24.25
C ASN A 421 -20.79 -4.09 25.44
N LEU A 422 -19.51 -3.87 25.77
CA LEU A 422 -19.12 -3.01 26.91
C LEU A 422 -19.38 -1.51 26.68
N LEU A 423 -19.84 -1.12 25.49
CA LEU A 423 -19.99 0.27 25.04
C LEU A 423 -21.35 0.53 24.36
N ASP A 424 -22.33 -0.37 24.49
CA ASP A 424 -23.67 -0.16 23.92
C ASP A 424 -24.33 1.11 24.48
N GLY A 425 -25.08 1.80 23.63
CA GLY A 425 -25.66 3.12 23.91
C GLY A 425 -24.64 4.26 23.99
N SER A 426 -23.34 3.98 24.10
CA SER A 426 -22.27 4.99 24.06
C SER A 426 -21.72 5.20 22.65
N THR A 427 -21.86 4.22 21.75
CA THR A 427 -21.44 4.27 20.34
C THR A 427 -22.17 5.32 19.51
N ASP A 428 -23.39 5.71 19.90
CA ASP A 428 -24.15 6.80 19.26
C ASP A 428 -23.74 8.21 19.75
N SER A 429 -22.79 8.30 20.70
CA SER A 429 -22.28 9.59 21.19
C SER A 429 -21.29 10.20 20.19
N GLU A 430 -21.54 11.45 19.79
CA GLU A 430 -20.62 12.23 18.94
C GLU A 430 -19.20 12.37 19.54
N ASN A 431 -19.06 12.19 20.86
CA ASN A 431 -17.78 12.26 21.57
C ASN A 431 -17.02 10.93 21.66
N LEU A 432 -17.61 9.79 21.27
CA LEU A 432 -16.93 8.48 21.31
C LEU A 432 -16.51 8.03 19.91
N GLN A 433 -15.22 7.78 19.73
CA GLN A 433 -14.64 7.34 18.44
C GLN A 433 -13.87 6.03 18.63
N LEU A 434 -14.28 4.98 17.91
CA LEU A 434 -13.66 3.66 17.97
C LEU A 434 -12.63 3.48 16.85
N LEU A 435 -11.38 3.17 17.23
CA LEU A 435 -10.25 3.06 16.31
C LEU A 435 -9.57 1.69 16.41
N ASN A 436 -9.66 0.92 15.33
CA ASN A 436 -9.01 -0.38 15.19
C ASN A 436 -7.89 -0.28 14.14
N LEU A 437 -6.64 -0.07 14.55
CA LEU A 437 -5.50 -0.12 13.62
C LEU A 437 -5.08 -1.58 13.42
N ILE A 438 -4.85 -2.03 12.18
CA ILE A 438 -4.41 -3.41 11.91
C ILE A 438 -2.88 -3.53 11.91
N TYR A 439 -2.16 -2.46 11.60
CA TYR A 439 -0.71 -2.46 11.44
C TYR A 439 0.00 -1.34 12.23
N ASP A 440 1.29 -1.50 12.48
CA ASP A 440 2.21 -0.45 12.91
C ASP A 440 3.50 -0.42 12.07
N ALA A 441 4.22 0.70 12.16
CA ALA A 441 5.54 0.91 11.59
C ALA A 441 6.57 0.89 12.73
N THR A 442 7.41 -0.16 12.76
CA THR A 442 8.47 -0.31 13.76
C THR A 442 9.78 0.29 13.23
N PRO A 443 10.39 1.28 13.90
CA PRO A 443 11.70 1.84 13.53
C PRO A 443 12.80 0.78 13.43
N SER A 444 13.78 1.03 12.56
CA SER A 444 14.94 0.16 12.34
C SER A 444 15.74 -0.13 13.60
N ASP A 445 15.78 0.84 14.51
CA ASP A 445 16.72 0.90 15.62
C ASP A 445 16.37 -0.13 16.70
N TYR A 446 15.12 -0.62 16.72
CA TYR A 446 14.66 -1.70 17.58
C TYR A 446 14.78 -3.10 16.94
N ILE A 447 15.28 -3.21 15.71
CA ILE A 447 15.35 -4.46 14.93
C ILE A 447 16.81 -4.89 14.75
N SER A 448 17.22 -5.94 15.46
CA SER A 448 18.59 -6.44 15.44
C SER A 448 18.97 -7.14 14.13
N MET A 449 18.01 -7.82 13.49
CA MET A 449 18.27 -8.62 12.28
C MET A 449 16.98 -8.86 11.47
N ILE A 450 17.08 -8.83 10.14
CA ILE A 450 16.03 -9.30 9.24
C ILE A 450 16.50 -10.59 8.57
N ILE A 451 15.66 -11.63 8.59
CA ILE A 451 15.95 -12.97 8.05
C ILE A 451 15.12 -13.16 6.79
N THR A 452 15.79 -13.34 5.66
CA THR A 452 15.21 -13.37 4.32
C THR A 452 15.62 -14.64 3.55
N ASP A 453 15.00 -14.87 2.39
CA ASP A 453 15.39 -15.90 1.42
C ASP A 453 16.74 -15.63 0.74
N TYR A 454 17.32 -14.45 0.94
CA TYR A 454 18.67 -14.07 0.51
C TYR A 454 19.69 -14.12 1.67
N GLY A 455 19.27 -14.57 2.86
CA GLY A 455 20.11 -14.65 4.06
C GLY A 455 19.71 -13.65 5.16
N MET A 456 20.61 -13.49 6.12
CA MET A 456 20.43 -12.62 7.29
C MET A 456 21.07 -11.25 7.04
N VAL A 457 20.29 -10.18 7.14
CA VAL A 457 20.73 -8.80 6.85
C VAL A 457 20.49 -7.87 8.05
N GLY A 458 21.31 -6.83 8.16
CA GLY A 458 21.07 -5.72 9.08
C GLY A 458 19.84 -4.92 8.65
N CYS A 459 19.17 -4.27 9.61
CA CYS A 459 17.96 -3.48 9.32
C CYS A 459 18.28 -2.21 8.51
N LEU A 460 19.44 -1.59 8.80
CA LEU A 460 20.10 -0.68 7.87
C LEU A 460 21.03 -1.50 6.96
N ILE A 461 20.85 -1.38 5.64
CA ILE A 461 21.89 -1.70 4.67
C ILE A 461 22.87 -0.53 4.72
N SER A 462 23.88 -0.65 5.58
CA SER A 462 24.99 0.31 5.66
C SER A 462 25.65 0.44 4.28
N SER A 463 25.76 1.67 3.79
CA SER A 463 26.16 2.03 2.42
C SER A 463 27.60 1.68 2.06
#